data_AF-A0A1Q9RZ12-F1
#
_entry.id   AF-A0A1Q9RZ12-F1
#
_cell.length_a   1.000
_cell.length_b   1.000
_cell.length_c   1.000
_cell.angle_alpha   90.00
_cell.angle_beta   90.00
_cell.angle_gamma   90.00
#
_symmetry.space_group_name_H-M   'P 1'
#
loop_
_entity.id
_entity.type
_entity.pdbx_description
1 polymer ?
#
loop_
_entity_poly.entity_id
_entity_poly.type
_entity_poly.pdbx_seq_one_letter_code
_entity_poly.pdbx_strand_id
1 'polypeptide(L)'
;MFATSQIPVPVFRVGEPISGPAIGRVVESHADDLPVGTVVLHMSGWREESVLGPGEAFPVPDGAFPGPEYLLNQGVPAHHGIVDVAGVREGDVVLVSGAAGGVGSMAAQIAGARGAASVIGIAGGPEKARYLVDELGLDAAIDHRNEDLDDRLDELAPDGITVFFDTIGGSQFEAALRHAAPGARFALCGALAGQVGGGDGGHPRLDLMTAIAREVQIRPFSTRHTPAQIEAWNTHYAQWYAEGRITFARTLLDGSLQRVVTAQDELLAGVHRGNVVVRLPG
;
A
#
# COMPACT_ATOMS: atom_id res chain seq x y z
N MET A 1 -11.18 -9.39 27.38
CA MET A 1 -10.68 -10.56 26.63
C MET A 1 -10.22 -10.08 25.25
N PHE A 2 -9.09 -9.38 25.16
CA PHE A 2 -8.47 -8.93 23.90
C PHE A 2 -7.02 -9.41 23.85
N ALA A 3 -6.83 -10.73 23.98
CA ALA A 3 -5.50 -11.34 24.11
C ALA A 3 -4.90 -11.80 22.77
N THR A 4 -5.62 -11.66 21.66
CA THR A 4 -5.16 -12.12 20.34
C THR A 4 -5.59 -11.12 19.28
N SER A 5 -4.61 -10.52 18.60
CA SER A 5 -4.84 -9.71 17.41
C SER A 5 -5.58 -10.54 16.36
N GLN A 6 -6.60 -9.96 15.71
CA GLN A 6 -7.34 -10.61 14.60
C GLN A 6 -6.55 -10.58 13.28
N ILE A 7 -5.39 -9.91 13.29
CA ILE A 7 -4.45 -9.79 12.17
C ILE A 7 -3.05 -10.20 12.66
N PRO A 8 -2.13 -10.64 11.78
CA PRO A 8 -0.83 -11.21 12.17
C PRO A 8 0.18 -10.14 12.61
N VAL A 9 -0.21 -9.26 13.53
CA VAL A 9 0.62 -8.19 14.13
C VAL A 9 0.50 -8.30 15.65
N PRO A 10 1.62 -8.23 16.41
CA PRO A 10 1.59 -8.23 17.86
C PRO A 10 0.71 -7.10 18.41
N VAL A 11 0.00 -7.36 19.50
CA VAL A 11 -0.81 -6.35 20.18
C VAL A 11 0.11 -5.35 20.89
N PHE A 12 -0.10 -4.05 20.67
CA PHE A 12 0.60 -3.01 21.43
C PHE A 12 0.14 -3.01 22.89
N ARG A 13 1.09 -2.95 23.81
CA ARG A 13 0.82 -2.87 25.25
C ARG A 13 1.14 -1.48 25.77
N VAL A 14 0.25 -0.97 26.62
CA VAL A 14 0.45 0.33 27.27
C VAL A 14 1.73 0.29 28.09
N GLY A 15 2.60 1.29 27.89
CA GLY A 15 3.89 1.41 28.57
C GLY A 15 5.04 0.67 27.90
N GLU A 16 4.79 -0.14 26.85
CA GLU A 16 5.83 -0.76 26.04
C GLU A 16 6.10 0.06 24.75
N PRO A 17 7.35 0.09 24.25
CA PRO A 17 7.65 0.75 22.98
C PRO A 17 6.85 0.16 21.80
N ILE A 18 6.40 1.03 20.89
CA ILE A 18 5.73 0.63 19.65
C ILE A 18 6.71 -0.13 18.76
N SER A 19 6.27 -1.25 18.20
CA SER A 19 7.03 -2.02 17.20
C SER A 19 6.67 -1.57 15.79
N GLY A 20 7.63 -1.65 14.86
CA GLY A 20 7.42 -1.29 13.47
C GLY A 20 8.70 -1.44 12.65
N PRO A 21 8.60 -1.58 11.31
CA PRO A 21 9.76 -1.73 10.46
C PRO A 21 10.61 -0.45 10.47
N ALA A 22 11.93 -0.60 10.58
CA ALA A 22 12.88 0.50 10.58
C ALA A 22 14.21 0.09 9.95
N ILE A 23 14.91 1.08 9.40
CA ILE A 23 16.29 0.96 8.95
C ILE A 23 17.18 1.66 9.98
N GLY A 24 18.20 0.96 10.45
CA GLY A 24 19.18 1.48 11.42
C GLY A 24 20.61 1.23 10.97
N ARG A 25 21.55 1.86 11.67
CA ARG A 25 23.00 1.59 11.54
C ARG A 25 23.49 0.92 12.83
N VAL A 26 24.24 -0.17 12.70
CA VAL A 26 24.88 -0.82 13.83
C VAL A 26 25.92 0.13 14.44
N VAL A 27 25.72 0.54 15.69
CA VAL A 27 26.66 1.41 16.44
C VAL A 27 27.53 0.62 17.41
N GLU A 28 27.05 -0.53 17.88
CA GLU A 28 27.75 -1.49 18.73
C GLU A 28 27.33 -2.91 18.32
N SER A 29 28.24 -3.88 18.35
CA SER A 29 27.95 -5.27 17.99
C SER A 29 28.79 -6.28 18.76
N HIS A 30 28.12 -7.37 19.16
CA HIS A 30 28.72 -8.60 19.67
C HIS A 30 28.53 -9.78 18.69
N ALA A 31 28.04 -9.52 17.48
CA ALA A 31 27.83 -10.51 16.44
C ALA A 31 28.91 -10.40 15.36
N ASP A 32 29.56 -11.51 15.03
CA ASP A 32 30.67 -11.54 14.07
C ASP A 32 30.24 -11.17 12.63
N ASP A 33 28.97 -11.37 12.28
CA ASP A 33 28.39 -11.14 10.96
C ASP A 33 27.70 -9.76 10.80
N LEU A 34 27.66 -8.96 11.86
CA LEU A 34 27.08 -7.61 11.86
C LEU A 34 28.06 -6.58 12.43
N PRO A 35 29.12 -6.21 11.69
CA PRO A 35 30.10 -5.23 12.18
C PRO A 35 29.48 -3.84 12.34
N VAL A 36 30.08 -3.02 13.21
CA VAL A 36 29.73 -1.60 13.38
C VAL A 36 29.77 -0.88 12.03
N GLY A 37 28.75 -0.06 11.76
CA GLY A 37 28.56 0.65 10.51
C GLY A 37 27.60 -0.04 9.54
N THR A 38 27.30 -1.33 9.72
CA THR A 38 26.35 -2.07 8.88
C THR A 38 24.97 -1.44 8.93
N VAL A 39 24.31 -1.30 7.77
CA VAL A 39 22.91 -0.83 7.68
C VAL A 39 22.00 -2.05 7.73
N VAL A 40 21.00 -2.03 8.61
CA VAL A 40 20.12 -3.17 8.86
C VAL A 40 18.64 -2.79 8.83
N LEU A 41 17.81 -3.71 8.35
CA LEU A 41 16.35 -3.71 8.54
C LEU A 41 16.02 -4.47 9.83
N HIS A 42 15.10 -3.95 10.62
CA HIS A 42 14.60 -4.59 11.85
C HIS A 42 13.15 -4.14 12.16
N MET A 43 12.50 -4.80 13.12
CA MET A 43 11.09 -4.52 13.51
C MET A 43 10.94 -3.70 14.80
N SER A 44 12.05 -3.14 15.29
CA SER A 44 12.12 -2.33 16.51
C SER A 44 12.18 -0.83 16.22
N GLY A 45 11.31 -0.33 15.35
CA GLY A 45 11.17 1.10 15.04
C GLY A 45 10.55 1.93 16.17
N TRP A 46 10.21 3.19 15.91
CA TRP A 46 9.62 4.14 16.88
C TRP A 46 10.50 4.44 18.10
N ARG A 47 11.82 4.34 17.93
CA ARG A 47 12.86 4.64 18.92
C ARG A 47 14.14 5.09 18.21
N GLU A 48 15.01 5.79 18.93
CA GLU A 48 16.31 6.24 18.40
C GLU A 48 17.34 5.11 18.39
N GLU A 49 17.32 4.26 19.43
CA GLU A 49 18.22 3.13 19.57
C GLU A 49 17.46 1.85 19.96
N SER A 50 17.93 0.71 19.48
CA SER A 50 17.39 -0.60 19.83
C SER A 50 18.52 -1.60 20.06
N VAL A 51 18.41 -2.36 21.15
CA VAL A 51 19.18 -3.60 21.31
C VAL A 51 18.42 -4.71 20.58
N LEU A 52 19.12 -5.47 19.74
CA LEU A 52 18.54 -6.53 18.91
C LEU A 52 19.23 -7.86 19.24
N GLY A 53 18.43 -8.91 19.39
CA GLY A 53 18.89 -10.27 19.58
C GLY A 53 19.30 -10.96 18.26
N PRO A 54 19.83 -12.19 18.35
CA PRO A 54 20.19 -12.98 17.17
C PRO A 54 18.98 -13.17 16.23
N GLY A 55 19.17 -12.87 14.95
CA GLY A 55 18.13 -13.01 13.92
C GLY A 55 17.08 -11.89 13.88
N GLU A 56 17.26 -10.81 14.65
CA GLU A 56 16.34 -9.66 14.65
C GLU A 56 16.80 -8.50 13.76
N ALA A 57 18.05 -8.55 13.27
CA ALA A 57 18.65 -7.58 12.37
C ALA A 57 19.03 -8.24 11.03
N PHE A 58 18.56 -7.65 9.93
CA PHE A 58 18.80 -8.17 8.59
C PHE A 58 19.66 -7.15 7.81
N PRO A 59 20.88 -7.50 7.38
CA PRO A 59 21.70 -6.61 6.55
C PRO A 59 20.94 -6.13 5.32
N VAL A 60 20.99 -4.82 5.08
CA VAL A 60 20.48 -4.24 3.84
C VAL A 60 21.44 -4.63 2.71
N PRO A 61 20.97 -5.32 1.65
CA PRO A 61 21.84 -5.68 0.54
C PRO A 61 22.41 -4.44 -0.15
N ASP A 62 23.67 -4.51 -0.57
CA ASP A 62 24.28 -3.49 -1.42
C ASP A 62 23.64 -3.52 -2.83
N GLY A 63 23.17 -2.36 -3.32
CA GLY A 63 22.76 -2.17 -4.72
C GLY A 63 21.24 -2.18 -5.02
N ALA A 64 20.95 -1.97 -6.31
CA ALA A 64 19.69 -2.01 -7.09
C ALA A 64 18.43 -1.26 -6.59
N PHE A 65 18.42 -0.68 -5.38
CA PHE A 65 17.28 0.08 -4.89
C PHE A 65 17.56 1.58 -4.82
N PRO A 66 16.53 2.47 -4.90
CA PRO A 66 16.71 3.93 -4.83
C PRO A 66 17.35 4.45 -3.53
N GLY A 67 17.42 3.60 -2.50
CA GLY A 67 18.00 3.88 -1.20
C GLY A 67 17.56 2.81 -0.19
N PRO A 68 18.17 2.73 1.01
CA PRO A 68 17.86 1.70 2.00
C PRO A 68 16.40 1.76 2.49
N GLU A 69 15.79 2.95 2.50
CA GLU A 69 14.37 3.16 2.79
C GLU A 69 13.43 2.43 1.82
N TYR A 70 13.93 1.98 0.67
CA TYR A 70 13.17 1.10 -0.21
C TYR A 70 12.71 -0.14 0.53
N LEU A 71 13.48 -0.72 1.45
CA LEU A 71 13.05 -1.94 2.15
C LEU A 71 11.83 -1.72 3.07
N LEU A 72 11.41 -0.47 3.29
CA LEU A 72 10.18 -0.10 3.99
C LEU A 72 8.98 0.09 3.04
N ASN A 73 9.13 -0.27 1.75
CA ASN A 73 8.08 -0.09 0.75
C ASN A 73 6.88 -1.02 0.96
N GLN A 74 5.76 -0.67 0.30
CA GLN A 74 4.48 -1.40 0.35
C GLN A 74 4.18 -2.15 -0.96
N GLY A 75 5.22 -2.52 -1.69
CA GLY A 75 5.12 -3.16 -3.01
C GLY A 75 4.79 -4.64 -2.94
N VAL A 76 5.23 -5.38 -1.91
CA VAL A 76 4.89 -6.80 -1.73
C VAL A 76 3.36 -7.03 -1.66
N PRO A 77 2.58 -6.32 -0.82
CA PRO A 77 1.13 -6.50 -0.81
C PRO A 77 0.45 -5.98 -2.09
N ALA A 78 0.96 -4.91 -2.70
CA ALA A 78 0.45 -4.41 -3.96
C ALA A 78 0.64 -5.42 -5.11
N HIS A 79 1.85 -5.98 -5.24
CA HIS A 79 2.19 -6.99 -6.22
C HIS A 79 1.37 -8.25 -6.04
N HIS A 80 1.32 -8.80 -4.83
CA HIS A 80 0.53 -9.98 -4.55
C HIS A 80 -0.95 -9.77 -4.89
N GLY A 81 -1.53 -8.63 -4.51
CA GLY A 81 -2.94 -8.36 -4.78
C GLY A 81 -3.25 -8.09 -6.25
N ILE A 82 -2.38 -7.40 -7.00
CA ILE A 82 -2.58 -7.12 -8.43
C ILE A 82 -2.28 -8.34 -9.30
N VAL A 83 -1.16 -9.02 -9.05
CA VAL A 83 -0.65 -10.10 -9.91
C VAL A 83 -1.28 -11.44 -9.56
N ASP A 84 -1.30 -11.82 -8.27
CA ASP A 84 -1.74 -13.15 -7.88
C ASP A 84 -3.24 -13.20 -7.54
N VAL A 85 -3.73 -12.20 -6.80
CA VAL A 85 -5.11 -12.20 -6.31
C VAL A 85 -6.09 -11.70 -7.36
N ALA A 86 -5.86 -10.53 -7.97
CA ALA A 86 -6.69 -10.01 -9.04
C ALA A 86 -6.38 -10.67 -10.39
N GLY A 87 -5.10 -10.97 -10.65
CA GLY A 87 -4.69 -11.53 -11.94
C GLY A 87 -4.80 -10.50 -13.07
N VAL A 88 -4.37 -9.26 -12.83
CA VAL A 88 -4.39 -8.19 -13.85
C VAL A 88 -3.64 -8.63 -15.09
N ARG A 89 -4.25 -8.42 -16.25
CA ARG A 89 -3.74 -8.78 -17.58
C ARG A 89 -4.00 -7.66 -18.58
N GLU A 90 -3.43 -7.83 -19.77
CA GLU A 90 -3.70 -6.95 -20.90
C GLU A 90 -5.19 -6.83 -21.18
N GLY A 91 -5.65 -5.59 -21.41
CA GLY A 91 -7.06 -5.30 -21.67
C GLY A 91 -7.91 -4.98 -20.44
N ASP A 92 -7.40 -5.20 -19.22
CA ASP A 92 -8.17 -4.91 -18.01
C ASP A 92 -8.31 -3.40 -17.76
N VAL A 93 -9.52 -2.97 -17.39
CA VAL A 93 -9.79 -1.66 -16.75
C VAL A 93 -9.68 -1.85 -15.24
N VAL A 94 -8.72 -1.16 -14.61
CA VAL A 94 -8.34 -1.34 -13.21
C VAL A 94 -8.66 -0.09 -12.41
N LEU A 95 -9.47 -0.24 -11.37
CA LEU A 95 -9.74 0.82 -10.40
C LEU A 95 -8.95 0.54 -9.10
N VAL A 96 -8.30 1.56 -8.55
CA VAL A 96 -7.52 1.46 -7.30
C VAL A 96 -8.02 2.48 -6.29
N SER A 97 -8.52 2.03 -5.13
CA SER A 97 -8.86 2.92 -4.02
C SER A 97 -7.63 3.29 -3.19
N GLY A 98 -7.60 4.51 -2.65
CA GLY A 98 -6.43 5.00 -1.91
C GLY A 98 -5.16 5.04 -2.76
N ALA A 99 -5.31 5.28 -4.07
CA ALA A 99 -4.25 5.13 -5.07
C ALA A 99 -3.04 6.03 -4.81
N ALA A 100 -3.20 7.14 -4.09
CA ALA A 100 -2.09 8.03 -3.75
C ALA A 100 -1.29 7.58 -2.50
N GLY A 101 -1.67 6.49 -1.82
CA GLY A 101 -0.98 5.96 -0.63
C GLY A 101 0.13 4.96 -0.97
N GLY A 102 0.84 4.45 0.05
CA GLY A 102 1.96 3.53 -0.12
C GLY A 102 1.63 2.26 -0.93
N VAL A 103 0.59 1.52 -0.53
CA VAL A 103 0.16 0.30 -1.25
C VAL A 103 -0.51 0.67 -2.58
N GLY A 104 -1.46 1.61 -2.56
CA GLY A 104 -2.26 1.97 -3.74
C GLY A 104 -1.43 2.51 -4.90
N SER A 105 -0.41 3.32 -4.61
CA SER A 105 0.47 3.89 -5.65
C SER A 105 1.32 2.83 -6.34
N MET A 106 1.76 1.80 -5.60
CA MET A 106 2.42 0.64 -6.20
C MET A 106 1.42 -0.19 -6.98
N ALA A 107 0.23 -0.44 -6.44
CA ALA A 107 -0.78 -1.27 -7.10
C ALA A 107 -1.19 -0.71 -8.48
N ALA A 108 -1.41 0.60 -8.56
CA ALA A 108 -1.74 1.27 -9.81
C ALA A 108 -0.60 1.19 -10.85
N GLN A 109 0.64 1.47 -10.43
CA GLN A 109 1.81 1.35 -11.30
C GLN A 109 2.06 -0.09 -11.77
N ILE A 110 1.87 -1.08 -10.90
CA ILE A 110 1.98 -2.50 -11.24
C ILE A 110 0.90 -2.89 -12.26
N ALA A 111 -0.34 -2.39 -12.11
CA ALA A 111 -1.40 -2.63 -13.09
C ALA A 111 -1.03 -2.12 -14.48
N GLY A 112 -0.51 -0.89 -14.59
CA GLY A 112 0.03 -0.35 -15.84
C GLY A 112 1.22 -1.16 -16.37
N ALA A 113 2.14 -1.56 -15.49
CA ALA A 113 3.27 -2.42 -15.83
C ALA A 113 2.87 -3.86 -16.23
N ARG A 114 1.62 -4.25 -15.97
CA ARG A 114 1.02 -5.53 -16.41
C ARG A 114 0.27 -5.41 -17.74
N GLY A 115 0.17 -4.20 -18.30
CA GLY A 115 -0.51 -3.94 -19.57
C GLY A 115 -2.00 -3.68 -19.43
N ALA A 116 -2.49 -3.31 -18.25
CA ALA A 116 -3.88 -2.84 -18.10
C ALA A 116 -4.21 -1.80 -19.19
N ALA A 117 -5.41 -1.90 -19.78
CA ALA A 117 -5.85 -0.97 -20.82
C ALA A 117 -6.15 0.42 -20.26
N SER A 118 -6.56 0.48 -19.00
CA SER A 118 -6.77 1.72 -18.26
C SER A 118 -6.58 1.49 -16.76
N VAL A 119 -5.90 2.42 -16.10
CA VAL A 119 -5.71 2.46 -14.65
C VAL A 119 -6.29 3.76 -14.09
N ILE A 120 -7.35 3.63 -13.30
CA ILE A 120 -8.09 4.73 -12.67
C ILE A 120 -7.79 4.70 -11.17
N GLY A 121 -7.32 5.83 -10.63
CA GLY A 121 -6.99 5.94 -9.21
C GLY A 121 -7.97 6.81 -8.43
N ILE A 122 -8.43 6.37 -7.27
CA ILE A 122 -9.22 7.20 -6.35
C ILE A 122 -8.30 7.77 -5.27
N ALA A 123 -8.30 9.09 -5.11
CA ALA A 123 -7.55 9.80 -4.07
C ALA A 123 -8.35 10.95 -3.46
N GLY A 124 -7.92 11.44 -2.29
CA GLY A 124 -8.60 12.53 -1.59
C GLY A 124 -7.87 13.86 -1.77
N GLY A 125 -8.42 14.74 -2.60
CA GLY A 125 -7.92 16.08 -2.88
C GLY A 125 -7.30 16.24 -4.27
N PRO A 126 -7.37 17.44 -4.87
CA PRO A 126 -7.00 17.67 -6.27
C PRO A 126 -5.50 17.53 -6.50
N GLU A 127 -4.68 17.82 -5.49
CA GLU A 127 -3.22 17.64 -5.57
C GLU A 127 -2.83 16.16 -5.69
N LYS A 128 -3.55 15.27 -5.00
CA LYS A 128 -3.31 13.84 -5.07
C LYS A 128 -3.84 13.24 -6.36
N ALA A 129 -5.00 13.67 -6.83
CA ALA A 129 -5.52 13.26 -8.14
C ALA A 129 -4.54 13.66 -9.26
N ARG A 130 -4.03 14.90 -9.23
CA ARG A 130 -3.01 15.37 -10.18
C ARG A 130 -1.72 14.56 -10.09
N TYR A 131 -1.23 14.29 -8.88
CA TYR A 131 -0.05 13.45 -8.66
C TYR A 131 -0.15 12.08 -9.34
N LEU A 132 -1.33 11.44 -9.27
CA LEU A 132 -1.55 10.13 -9.88
C LEU A 132 -1.42 10.17 -11.41
N VAL A 133 -1.94 11.20 -12.06
CA VAL A 133 -1.89 11.33 -13.52
C VAL A 133 -0.51 11.85 -13.97
N ASP A 134 -0.08 12.98 -13.42
CA ASP A 134 1.08 13.72 -13.92
C ASP A 134 2.42 13.07 -13.54
N GLU A 135 2.51 12.46 -12.35
CA GLU A 135 3.78 11.86 -11.86
C GLU A 135 3.79 10.33 -11.91
N LEU A 136 2.66 9.67 -11.67
CA LEU A 136 2.59 8.20 -11.71
C LEU A 136 2.07 7.64 -13.05
N GLY A 137 1.60 8.50 -13.95
CA GLY A 137 1.20 8.10 -15.30
C GLY A 137 -0.08 7.27 -15.36
N LEU A 138 -0.99 7.41 -14.40
CA LEU A 138 -2.32 6.80 -14.49
C LEU A 138 -3.14 7.48 -15.60
N ASP A 139 -4.03 6.72 -16.24
CA ASP A 139 -4.91 7.22 -17.29
C ASP A 139 -5.92 8.24 -16.76
N ALA A 140 -6.40 8.04 -15.52
CA ALA A 140 -7.27 8.98 -14.85
C ALA A 140 -7.17 8.88 -13.32
N ALA A 141 -7.61 9.95 -12.66
CA ALA A 141 -7.80 9.96 -11.22
C ALA A 141 -9.12 10.63 -10.85
N ILE A 142 -9.71 10.17 -9.74
CA ILE A 142 -10.94 10.72 -9.16
C ILE A 142 -10.62 11.27 -7.78
N ASP A 143 -10.89 12.55 -7.59
CA ASP A 143 -10.89 13.21 -6.28
C ASP A 143 -12.23 12.96 -5.56
N HIS A 144 -12.28 11.90 -4.76
CA HIS A 144 -13.51 11.51 -4.05
C HIS A 144 -13.99 12.54 -3.00
N ARG A 145 -13.23 13.61 -2.74
CA ARG A 145 -13.63 14.68 -1.82
C ARG A 145 -14.41 15.79 -2.54
N ASN A 146 -14.23 15.93 -3.85
CA ASN A 146 -14.78 17.03 -4.64
C ASN A 146 -15.58 16.57 -5.86
N GLU A 147 -15.51 15.29 -6.21
CA GLU A 147 -16.21 14.68 -7.34
C GLU A 147 -17.14 13.57 -6.87
N ASP A 148 -18.23 13.35 -7.61
CA ASP A 148 -19.10 12.19 -7.42
C ASP A 148 -18.46 10.94 -8.03
N LEU A 149 -18.38 9.85 -7.26
CA LEU A 149 -17.70 8.63 -7.72
C LEU A 149 -18.46 7.93 -8.84
N ASP A 150 -19.80 7.92 -8.80
CA ASP A 150 -20.60 7.21 -9.78
C ASP A 150 -20.54 7.93 -11.14
N ASP A 151 -20.70 9.25 -11.15
CA ASP A 151 -20.62 10.06 -12.38
C ASP A 151 -19.25 9.91 -13.06
N ARG A 152 -18.16 9.91 -12.28
CA ARG A 152 -16.80 9.77 -12.82
C ARG A 152 -16.51 8.36 -13.30
N LEU A 153 -17.06 7.33 -12.66
CA LEU A 153 -16.90 5.95 -13.13
C LEU A 153 -17.70 5.69 -14.40
N ASP A 154 -18.89 6.27 -14.56
CA ASP A 154 -19.65 6.21 -15.81
C ASP A 154 -18.87 6.85 -16.98
N GLU A 155 -18.15 7.95 -16.73
CA GLU A 155 -17.32 8.61 -17.75
C GLU A 155 -16.03 7.84 -18.06
N LEU A 156 -15.31 7.38 -17.04
CA LEU A 156 -13.96 6.83 -17.18
C LEU A 156 -13.94 5.33 -17.48
N ALA A 157 -15.00 4.61 -17.12
CA ALA A 157 -15.14 3.17 -17.34
C ALA A 157 -16.57 2.82 -17.80
N PRO A 158 -17.01 3.30 -18.98
CA PRO A 158 -18.40 3.14 -19.45
C PRO A 158 -18.81 1.67 -19.67
N ASP A 159 -17.86 0.79 -19.94
CA ASP A 159 -18.07 -0.66 -20.06
C ASP A 159 -17.87 -1.41 -18.72
N GLY A 160 -17.63 -0.66 -17.64
CA GLY A 160 -17.39 -1.14 -16.29
C GLY A 160 -15.93 -1.48 -15.98
N ILE A 161 -15.63 -1.58 -14.68
CA ILE A 161 -14.31 -1.94 -14.17
C ILE A 161 -14.14 -3.47 -14.14
N THR A 162 -13.04 -3.98 -14.69
CA THR A 162 -12.76 -5.43 -14.71
C THR A 162 -11.96 -5.91 -13.51
N VAL A 163 -11.26 -4.97 -12.84
CA VAL A 163 -10.48 -5.21 -11.63
C VAL A 163 -10.66 -4.05 -10.68
N PHE A 164 -10.83 -4.35 -9.40
CA PHE A 164 -10.80 -3.37 -8.32
C PHE A 164 -9.78 -3.79 -7.26
N PHE A 165 -8.82 -2.93 -6.95
CA PHE A 165 -7.89 -3.12 -5.84
C PHE A 165 -8.27 -2.17 -4.71
N ASP A 166 -8.69 -2.74 -3.57
CA ASP A 166 -9.29 -1.97 -2.49
C ASP A 166 -8.38 -1.86 -1.25
N THR A 167 -8.04 -0.63 -0.87
CA THR A 167 -7.36 -0.30 0.40
C THR A 167 -8.25 0.46 1.38
N ILE A 168 -9.44 0.88 0.97
CA ILE A 168 -10.29 1.83 1.71
C ILE A 168 -11.58 1.17 2.21
N GLY A 169 -12.27 0.38 1.38
CA GLY A 169 -13.61 -0.12 1.67
C GLY A 169 -14.69 0.98 1.59
N GLY A 170 -15.75 0.81 2.38
CA GLY A 170 -16.85 1.78 2.49
C GLY A 170 -17.50 2.15 1.16
N SER A 171 -17.78 3.44 0.97
CA SER A 171 -18.45 3.95 -0.23
C SER A 171 -17.68 3.74 -1.54
N GLN A 172 -16.35 3.65 -1.49
CA GLN A 172 -15.54 3.39 -2.69
C GLN A 172 -15.72 1.96 -3.19
N PHE A 173 -15.82 0.98 -2.27
CA PHE A 173 -16.18 -0.40 -2.62
C PHE A 173 -17.59 -0.47 -3.21
N GLU A 174 -18.55 0.24 -2.60
CA GLU A 174 -19.94 0.23 -3.06
C GLU A 174 -20.08 0.83 -4.46
N ALA A 175 -19.37 1.93 -4.74
CA ALA A 175 -19.29 2.50 -6.09
C ALA A 175 -18.63 1.52 -7.07
N ALA A 176 -17.46 0.96 -6.72
CA ALA A 176 -16.80 -0.04 -7.55
C ALA A 176 -17.73 -1.21 -7.91
N LEU A 177 -18.51 -1.71 -6.95
CA LEU A 177 -19.46 -2.80 -7.17
C LEU A 177 -20.58 -2.42 -8.15
N ARG A 178 -21.14 -1.21 -8.04
CA ARG A 178 -22.15 -0.69 -8.98
C ARG A 178 -21.62 -0.55 -10.40
N HIS A 179 -20.32 -0.31 -10.55
CA HIS A 179 -19.64 -0.10 -11.84
C HIS A 179 -18.85 -1.32 -12.32
N ALA A 180 -19.00 -2.49 -11.67
CA ALA A 180 -18.24 -3.70 -12.02
C ALA A 180 -18.62 -4.26 -13.40
N ALA A 181 -17.67 -4.53 -14.28
CA ALA A 181 -17.93 -5.31 -15.48
C ALA A 181 -18.35 -6.77 -15.12
N PRO A 182 -19.06 -7.50 -16.00
CA PRO A 182 -19.31 -8.92 -15.80
C PRO A 182 -18.00 -9.70 -15.57
N GLY A 183 -17.95 -10.51 -14.51
CA GLY A 183 -16.78 -11.29 -14.11
C GLY A 183 -15.66 -10.49 -13.44
N ALA A 184 -15.92 -9.24 -13.00
CA ALA A 184 -14.91 -8.40 -12.38
C ALA A 184 -14.26 -9.05 -11.14
N ARG A 185 -12.99 -8.73 -10.90
CA ARG A 185 -12.17 -9.34 -9.83
C ARG A 185 -11.75 -8.29 -8.83
N PHE A 186 -12.21 -8.43 -7.60
CA PHE A 186 -12.01 -7.46 -6.53
C PHE A 186 -10.98 -8.02 -5.55
N ALA A 187 -9.77 -7.43 -5.52
CA ALA A 187 -8.73 -7.77 -4.56
C ALA A 187 -8.85 -6.85 -3.34
N LEU A 188 -9.29 -7.40 -2.20
CA LEU A 188 -9.48 -6.62 -0.97
C LEU A 188 -8.21 -6.69 -0.12
N CYS A 189 -7.43 -5.60 -0.13
CA CYS A 189 -6.18 -5.46 0.61
C CYS A 189 -6.39 -4.87 2.01
N GLY A 190 -7.34 -3.96 2.17
CA GLY A 190 -7.60 -3.26 3.43
C GLY A 190 -8.93 -2.52 3.43
N ALA A 191 -9.37 -2.11 4.62
CA ALA A 191 -10.63 -1.39 4.83
C ALA A 191 -10.42 -0.19 5.77
N LEU A 192 -9.56 0.75 5.36
CA LEU A 192 -9.14 1.89 6.18
C LEU A 192 -10.33 2.70 6.73
N ALA A 193 -11.40 2.85 5.95
CA ALA A 193 -12.60 3.57 6.39
C ALA A 193 -13.21 2.97 7.67
N GLY A 194 -13.22 1.64 7.79
CA GLY A 194 -13.68 0.92 8.97
C GLY A 194 -12.73 1.00 10.16
N GLN A 195 -11.44 1.25 9.91
CA GLN A 195 -10.42 1.31 10.97
C GLN A 195 -10.36 2.68 11.64
N VAL A 196 -10.62 3.77 10.90
CA VAL A 196 -10.50 5.16 11.39
C VAL A 196 -11.86 5.75 11.78
N GLY A 197 -12.96 5.31 11.15
CA GLY A 197 -14.26 5.99 11.21
C GLY A 197 -15.21 5.62 12.36
N GLY A 198 -14.93 4.56 13.13
CA GLY A 198 -15.67 4.22 14.37
C GLY A 198 -17.19 4.01 14.29
N GLY A 199 -17.80 3.97 13.10
CA GLY A 199 -19.26 3.83 12.92
C GLY A 199 -19.67 3.02 11.68
N ASP A 200 -20.98 2.75 11.57
CA ASP A 200 -21.62 1.86 10.57
C ASP A 200 -21.31 2.18 9.10
N GLY A 201 -20.74 3.35 8.79
CA GLY A 201 -20.31 3.76 7.44
C GLY A 201 -18.89 3.30 7.04
N GLY A 202 -18.16 2.65 7.95
CA GLY A 202 -16.79 2.19 7.69
C GLY A 202 -16.70 0.79 7.06
N HIS A 203 -17.74 -0.03 7.20
CA HIS A 203 -17.81 -1.36 6.60
C HIS A 203 -18.55 -1.29 5.26
N PRO A 204 -17.97 -1.79 4.16
CA PRO A 204 -18.64 -1.77 2.87
C PRO A 204 -19.90 -2.63 2.88
N ARG A 205 -21.00 -2.12 2.31
CA ARG A 205 -22.21 -2.93 2.07
C ARG A 205 -22.07 -3.68 0.75
N LEU A 206 -22.28 -5.00 0.80
CA LEU A 206 -22.29 -5.84 -0.38
C LEU A 206 -23.72 -5.94 -0.93
N ASP A 207 -23.98 -5.29 -2.07
CA ASP A 207 -25.21 -5.54 -2.84
C ASP A 207 -25.10 -6.91 -3.51
N LEU A 208 -25.75 -7.90 -2.89
CA LEU A 208 -25.73 -9.29 -3.34
C LEU A 208 -26.32 -9.45 -4.74
N MET A 209 -27.37 -8.71 -5.08
CA MET A 209 -28.02 -8.87 -6.39
C MET A 209 -27.15 -8.32 -7.51
N THR A 210 -26.50 -7.18 -7.28
CA THR A 210 -25.50 -6.63 -8.21
C THR A 210 -24.31 -7.57 -8.35
N ALA A 211 -23.78 -8.09 -7.24
CA ALA A 211 -22.65 -9.03 -7.27
C ALA A 211 -22.99 -10.33 -8.02
N ILE A 212 -24.20 -10.89 -7.80
CA ILE A 212 -24.69 -12.09 -8.49
C ILE A 212 -24.87 -11.82 -9.98
N ALA A 213 -25.57 -10.73 -10.34
CA ALA A 213 -25.88 -10.42 -11.73
C ALA A 213 -24.62 -10.16 -12.59
N ARG A 214 -23.57 -9.61 -11.98
CA ARG A 214 -22.28 -9.33 -12.63
C ARG A 214 -21.23 -10.40 -12.37
N GLU A 215 -21.56 -11.48 -11.67
CA GLU A 215 -20.63 -12.56 -11.31
C GLU A 215 -19.30 -12.06 -10.70
N VAL A 216 -19.40 -11.06 -9.80
CA VAL A 216 -18.22 -10.39 -9.22
C VAL A 216 -17.46 -11.36 -8.30
N GLN A 217 -16.16 -11.47 -8.52
CA GLN A 217 -15.27 -12.30 -7.72
C GLN A 217 -14.61 -11.46 -6.63
N ILE A 218 -15.12 -11.58 -5.41
CA ILE A 218 -14.58 -10.88 -4.24
C ILE A 218 -13.51 -11.75 -3.57
N ARG A 219 -12.26 -11.28 -3.63
CA ARG A 219 -11.06 -12.04 -3.24
C ARG A 219 -10.29 -11.28 -2.15
N PRO A 220 -10.65 -11.44 -0.87
CA PRO A 220 -9.85 -10.88 0.21
C PRO A 220 -8.52 -11.61 0.35
N PHE A 221 -7.47 -10.89 0.74
CA PHE A 221 -6.15 -11.49 0.94
C PHE A 221 -5.42 -10.88 2.14
N SER A 222 -4.35 -11.55 2.56
CA SER A 222 -3.42 -11.03 3.56
C SER A 222 -2.01 -11.42 3.17
N THR A 223 -1.14 -10.43 3.08
CA THR A 223 0.25 -10.64 2.66
C THR A 223 1.09 -11.12 3.83
N ARG A 224 1.73 -12.28 3.67
CA ARG A 224 2.56 -12.91 4.71
C ARG A 224 4.04 -12.57 4.59
N HIS A 225 4.43 -11.86 3.52
CA HIS A 225 5.82 -11.50 3.23
C HIS A 225 6.73 -12.74 3.24
N THR A 226 6.28 -13.83 2.60
CA THR A 226 7.11 -15.03 2.45
C THR A 226 8.35 -14.71 1.59
N PRO A 227 9.45 -15.47 1.71
CA PRO A 227 10.61 -15.28 0.84
C PRO A 227 10.25 -15.24 -0.65
N ALA A 228 9.33 -16.12 -1.09
CA ALA A 228 8.85 -16.15 -2.46
C ALA A 228 8.06 -14.88 -2.86
N GLN A 229 7.24 -14.32 -1.96
CA GLN A 229 6.52 -13.05 -2.23
C GLN A 229 7.50 -11.87 -2.34
N ILE A 230 8.50 -11.82 -1.46
CA ILE A 230 9.52 -10.77 -1.46
C ILE A 230 10.38 -10.87 -2.73
N GLU A 231 10.84 -12.07 -3.08
CA GLU A 231 11.64 -12.31 -4.28
C GLU A 231 10.85 -11.98 -5.56
N ALA A 232 9.59 -12.42 -5.64
CA ALA A 232 8.72 -12.12 -6.78
C ALA A 232 8.50 -10.61 -6.95
N TRP A 233 8.28 -9.88 -5.85
CA TRP A 233 8.18 -8.43 -5.89
C TRP A 233 9.49 -7.78 -6.35
N ASN A 234 10.60 -8.07 -5.68
CA ASN A 234 11.88 -7.42 -5.96
C ASN A 234 12.36 -7.68 -7.40
N THR A 235 12.12 -8.89 -7.93
CA THR A 235 12.45 -9.25 -9.31
C THR A 235 11.69 -8.38 -10.31
N HIS A 236 10.36 -8.31 -10.18
CA HIS A 236 9.54 -7.49 -11.07
C HIS A 236 9.78 -5.99 -10.87
N TYR A 237 9.99 -5.56 -9.62
CA TYR A 237 10.31 -4.17 -9.33
C TYR A 237 11.59 -3.75 -10.03
N ALA A 238 12.68 -4.52 -9.88
CA ALA A 238 13.95 -4.22 -10.52
C ALA A 238 13.81 -4.12 -12.05
N GLN A 239 13.06 -5.05 -12.66
CA GLN A 239 12.76 -5.02 -14.08
C GLN A 239 11.99 -3.75 -14.48
N TRP A 240 10.80 -3.51 -13.90
CA TRP A 240 9.96 -2.39 -14.30
C TRP A 240 10.56 -1.03 -13.95
N TYR A 241 11.35 -0.96 -12.89
CA TYR A 241 12.09 0.23 -12.50
C TYR A 241 13.19 0.55 -13.53
N ALA A 242 13.95 -0.46 -13.98
CA ALA A 242 14.94 -0.30 -15.05
C ALA A 242 14.29 0.07 -16.40
N GLU A 243 13.07 -0.40 -16.67
CA GLU A 243 12.26 -0.03 -17.83
C GLU A 243 11.62 1.37 -17.72
N GLY A 244 11.73 2.04 -16.57
CA GLY A 244 11.11 3.35 -16.31
C GLY A 244 9.59 3.30 -16.19
N ARG A 245 9.00 2.12 -15.99
CA ARG A 245 7.54 1.90 -15.93
C ARG A 245 6.96 2.08 -14.54
N ILE A 246 7.81 2.00 -13.52
CA ILE A 246 7.44 2.27 -12.13
C ILE A 246 8.51 3.13 -11.46
N THR A 247 8.10 3.89 -10.46
CA THR A 247 8.96 4.64 -9.55
C THR A 247 8.71 4.24 -8.10
N PHE A 248 9.64 4.56 -7.20
CA PHE A 248 9.37 4.43 -5.77
C PHE A 248 8.68 5.69 -5.22
N ALA A 249 7.35 5.68 -5.28
CA ALA A 249 6.50 6.72 -4.71
C ALA A 249 6.67 6.81 -3.18
N ARG A 250 7.26 7.90 -2.69
CA ARG A 250 7.49 8.12 -1.26
C ARG A 250 7.43 9.58 -0.84
N THR A 251 7.11 9.80 0.43
CA THR A 251 7.34 11.05 1.16
C THR A 251 8.41 10.81 2.21
N LEU A 252 9.51 11.56 2.12
CA LEU A 252 10.55 11.59 3.14
C LEU A 252 10.30 12.79 4.06
N LEU A 253 10.26 12.54 5.36
CA LEU A 253 10.12 13.55 6.40
C LEU A 253 11.36 13.49 7.28
N ASP A 254 11.95 14.63 7.64
CA ASP A 254 13.02 14.69 8.63
C ASP A 254 12.44 15.13 9.98
N GLY A 255 12.89 14.54 11.09
CA GLY A 255 12.49 14.98 12.43
C GLY A 255 12.80 13.99 13.54
N SER A 256 12.49 14.37 14.78
CA SER A 256 12.66 13.52 15.96
C SER A 256 11.57 12.43 16.06
N LEU A 257 11.61 11.61 17.10
CA LEU A 257 10.53 10.68 17.41
C LEU A 257 9.15 11.34 17.51
N GLN A 258 9.08 12.61 17.94
CA GLN A 258 7.82 13.35 17.94
C GLN A 258 7.24 13.53 16.52
N ARG A 259 8.11 13.68 15.51
CA ARG A 259 7.68 13.75 14.10
C ARG A 259 7.08 12.44 13.63
N VAL A 260 7.53 11.29 14.14
CA VAL A 260 6.96 9.97 13.82
C VAL A 260 5.49 9.89 14.25
N VAL A 261 5.18 10.37 15.46
CA VAL A 261 3.80 10.42 15.97
C VAL A 261 2.93 11.32 15.10
N THR A 262 3.36 12.55 14.84
CA THR A 262 2.58 13.48 14.01
C THR A 262 2.42 12.98 12.56
N ALA A 263 3.45 12.34 12.00
CA ALA A 263 3.39 11.75 10.66
C ALA A 263 2.39 10.60 10.58
N GLN A 264 2.21 9.82 11.66
CA GLN A 264 1.20 8.77 11.73
C GLN A 264 -0.22 9.35 11.67
N ASP A 265 -0.49 10.42 12.41
CA ASP A 265 -1.79 11.10 12.37
C ASP A 265 -2.04 11.74 10.98
N GLU A 266 -1.04 12.39 10.40
CA GLU A 266 -1.09 12.97 9.06
C GLU A 266 -1.31 11.89 7.98
N LEU A 267 -0.72 10.71 8.13
CA LEU A 267 -0.94 9.57 7.24
C LEU A 267 -2.41 9.12 7.28
N LEU A 268 -3.00 8.99 8.48
CA LEU A 268 -4.41 8.61 8.65
C LEU A 268 -5.38 9.69 8.16
N ALA A 269 -5.01 10.97 8.29
CA ALA A 269 -5.75 12.10 7.73
C ALA A 269 -5.59 12.23 6.20
N GLY A 270 -4.71 11.43 5.60
CA GLY A 270 -4.44 11.46 4.17
C GLY A 270 -3.77 12.77 3.75
N VAL A 271 -2.79 13.26 4.50
CA VAL A 271 -1.97 14.43 4.13
C VAL A 271 -0.91 14.04 3.09
N HIS A 272 -0.24 12.91 3.29
CA HIS A 272 0.93 12.52 2.48
C HIS A 272 0.58 11.66 1.25
N ARG A 273 1.54 11.54 0.34
CA ARG A 273 1.49 10.68 -0.86
C ARG A 273 2.58 9.61 -0.81
N GLY A 274 2.34 8.48 -1.49
CA GLY A 274 3.27 7.36 -1.53
C GLY A 274 3.56 6.76 -0.14
N ASN A 275 4.69 6.06 -0.04
CA ASN A 275 5.19 5.51 1.21
C ASN A 275 5.75 6.62 2.11
N VAL A 276 5.27 6.75 3.34
CA VAL A 276 5.76 7.77 4.29
C VAL A 276 6.91 7.19 5.11
N VAL A 277 8.07 7.85 5.08
CA VAL A 277 9.25 7.47 5.85
C VAL A 277 9.73 8.68 6.64
N VAL A 278 9.98 8.49 7.94
CA VAL A 278 10.56 9.52 8.80
C VAL A 278 12.02 9.19 9.05
N ARG A 279 12.91 10.11 8.68
CA ARG A 279 14.34 10.06 8.97
C ARG A 279 14.60 10.75 10.31
N LEU A 280 15.13 9.98 11.26
CA LEU A 280 15.57 10.48 12.54
C LEU A 280 16.93 11.19 12.41
N PRO A 281 17.25 12.17 13.27
CA PRO A 281 18.61 12.68 13.39
C PRO A 281 19.56 11.53 13.75
N GLY A 282 20.73 11.52 13.10
CA GLY A 282 21.78 10.53 13.34
C GLY A 282 22.74 10.93 14.46
#